data_AF-A0A8T4HDH8-F1
#
_entry.id   AF-A0A8T4HDH8-F1
#
_cell.length_a   1.000
_cell.length_b   1.000
_cell.length_c   1.000
_cell.angle_alpha   90.00
_cell.angle_beta   90.00
_cell.angle_gamma   90.00
#
_symmetry.space_group_name_H-M   'P 1'
#
loop_
_entity.id
_entity.type
_entity.pdbx_description
1 polymer ?
#
loop_
_entity_poly.entity_id
_entity_poly.type
_entity_poly.pdbx_seq_one_letter_code
_entity_poly.pdbx_strand_id
1 'polypeptide(L)'
;MLLMIADWQQSGKSKRAYCVENGINASKFYYWVSRIKESDNSGVGFLTIDRGIKHSDIEIMYPNGVRIVVENDLALVSQLIRLY
;
A
#
# COMPACT_ATOMS: atom_id res chain seq x y z
N MET A 1 -10.36 22.28 4.35
CA MET A 1 -10.76 21.38 3.25
C MET A 1 -11.60 20.22 3.76
N LEU A 2 -11.04 19.28 4.54
CA LEU A 2 -11.75 18.08 5.00
C LEU A 2 -13.03 18.41 5.79
N LEU A 3 -12.96 19.39 6.70
CA LEU A 3 -14.12 19.86 7.47
C LEU A 3 -15.27 20.37 6.57
N MET A 4 -14.97 21.09 5.48
CA MET A 4 -15.99 21.54 4.53
C MET A 4 -16.66 20.38 3.78
N ILE A 5 -15.93 19.30 3.54
CA ILE A 5 -16.48 18.13 2.86
C ILE A 5 -17.35 17.31 3.81
N ALA A 6 -16.97 17.22 5.09
CA ALA A 6 -17.81 16.64 6.14
C ALA A 6 -19.11 17.45 6.34
N ASP A 7 -19.00 18.78 6.44
CA ASP A 7 -20.15 19.69 6.51
C ASP A 7 -21.07 19.53 5.28
N TRP A 8 -20.48 19.47 4.07
CA TRP A 8 -21.25 19.23 2.86
C TRP A 8 -21.99 17.89 2.90
N GLN A 9 -21.31 16.80 3.30
CA GLN A 9 -21.92 15.48 3.43
C GLN A 9 -23.07 15.48 4.45
N GLN A 10 -22.91 16.18 5.58
CA GLN A 10 -23.94 16.31 6.60
C GLN A 10 -25.10 17.20 6.17
N SER A 11 -24.83 18.22 5.33
CA SER A 11 -25.86 19.13 4.81
C SER A 11 -26.83 18.44 3.83
N GLY A 12 -26.44 17.32 3.23
CA GLY A 12 -27.24 16.62 2.21
C GLY A 12 -27.45 17.40 0.90
N LYS A 13 -26.81 18.57 0.75
CA LYS A 13 -26.96 19.44 -0.42
C LYS A 13 -26.19 18.89 -1.62
N SER A 14 -26.60 19.28 -2.82
CA SER A 14 -25.76 19.01 -3.99
C SER A 14 -24.44 19.81 -3.92
N LYS A 15 -23.37 19.29 -4.53
CA LYS A 15 -22.05 19.96 -4.55
C LYS A 15 -22.15 21.40 -5.06
N ARG A 16 -22.96 21.62 -6.11
CA ARG A 16 -23.18 22.93 -6.71
C ARG A 16 -23.90 23.88 -5.76
N ALA A 17 -24.98 23.43 -5.11
CA ALA A 17 -25.71 24.24 -4.14
C ALA A 17 -24.82 24.64 -2.96
N TYR A 18 -24.05 23.69 -2.42
CA TYR A 18 -23.11 23.96 -1.33
C TYR A 18 -22.03 24.98 -1.70
N CYS A 19 -21.46 24.88 -2.92
CA CYS A 19 -20.46 25.85 -3.38
C CYS A 19 -21.04 27.26 -3.53
N VAL A 20 -22.27 27.39 -4.03
CA VAL A 20 -22.93 28.68 -4.22
C VAL A 20 -23.24 29.35 -2.89
N GLU A 21 -23.81 28.62 -1.93
CA GLU A 21 -24.16 29.17 -0.62
C GLU A 21 -22.93 29.59 0.20
N ASN A 22 -21.85 28.83 0.12
CA ASN A 22 -20.63 29.07 0.91
C ASN A 22 -19.58 29.91 0.15
N GLY A 23 -19.89 30.39 -1.05
CA GLY A 23 -18.96 31.18 -1.88
C GLY A 23 -17.68 30.42 -2.27
N ILE A 24 -17.74 29.09 -2.35
CA ILE A 24 -16.58 28.24 -2.62
C ILE A 24 -16.39 28.10 -4.13
N ASN A 25 -15.15 28.20 -4.60
CA ASN A 25 -14.82 27.89 -5.99
C ASN A 25 -15.13 26.41 -6.29
N ALA A 26 -16.09 26.19 -7.17
CA ALA A 26 -16.57 24.88 -7.55
C ALA A 26 -15.43 23.94 -7.98
N SER A 27 -14.54 24.40 -8.87
CA SER A 27 -13.44 23.57 -9.39
C SER A 27 -12.52 23.05 -8.28
N LYS A 28 -12.19 23.90 -7.31
CA LYS A 28 -11.39 23.49 -6.14
C LYS A 28 -12.14 22.47 -5.29
N PHE A 29 -13.43 22.69 -5.06
CA PHE A 29 -14.26 21.78 -4.29
C PHE A 29 -14.40 20.40 -4.94
N TYR A 30 -14.65 20.35 -6.26
CA TYR A 30 -14.70 19.08 -7.02
C TYR A 30 -13.37 18.32 -6.96
N TYR A 31 -12.24 19.03 -7.06
CA TYR A 31 -10.91 18.42 -6.91
C TYR A 31 -10.74 17.79 -5.53
N TRP A 32 -11.09 18.51 -4.46
CA TRP A 32 -10.97 18.01 -3.09
C TRP A 32 -11.84 16.78 -2.84
N VAL A 33 -13.10 16.78 -3.30
CA VAL A 33 -14.00 15.63 -3.17
C VAL A 33 -13.46 14.40 -3.92
N SER A 34 -12.85 14.59 -5.09
CA SER A 34 -12.29 13.48 -5.87
C SER A 34 -11.03 12.92 -5.21
N ARG A 35 -10.15 13.80 -4.72
CA ARG A 35 -8.91 13.41 -4.03
C ARG A 35 -9.16 12.59 -2.75
N ILE A 36 -10.21 12.89 -1.98
CA ILE A 36 -10.55 12.10 -0.78
C ILE A 36 -11.07 10.71 -1.17
N LYS A 37 -11.86 10.61 -2.25
CA LYS A 37 -12.29 9.31 -2.77
C LYS A 37 -11.12 8.47 -3.25
N GLU A 38 -10.12 9.07 -3.87
CA GLU A 38 -8.89 8.39 -4.30
C GLU A 38 -8.05 7.92 -3.11
N SER A 39 -7.95 8.70 -2.04
CA SER A 39 -7.24 8.25 -0.82
C SER A 39 -7.95 7.08 -0.13
N ASP A 40 -9.29 7.07 -0.11
CA ASP A 40 -10.07 5.94 0.43
C ASP A 40 -10.01 4.71 -0.50
N ASN A 41 -9.89 4.91 -1.81
CA ASN A 41 -9.73 3.83 -2.80
C ASN A 41 -8.29 3.31 -2.94
N SER A 42 -7.39 3.64 -2.02
CA SER A 42 -6.06 2.99 -1.94
C SER A 42 -6.14 1.46 -1.76
N GLY A 43 -7.33 0.90 -1.48
CA GLY A 43 -7.62 -0.54 -1.47
C GLY A 43 -8.33 -1.12 -2.71
N VAL A 44 -8.72 -0.32 -3.72
CA VAL A 44 -9.47 -0.80 -4.90
C VAL A 44 -8.59 -0.71 -6.14
N GLY A 45 -7.59 -1.59 -6.23
CA GLY A 45 -6.64 -1.65 -7.34
C GLY A 45 -5.68 -2.82 -7.18
N PHE A 46 -4.67 -2.89 -8.04
CA PHE A 46 -3.61 -3.88 -7.88
C PHE A 46 -2.82 -3.60 -6.59
N LEU A 47 -2.75 -4.60 -5.71
CA LEU A 47 -1.88 -4.56 -4.55
C LEU A 47 -0.43 -4.60 -5.05
N THR A 48 0.32 -3.53 -4.74
CA THR A 48 1.77 -3.54 -4.93
C THR A 48 2.36 -4.57 -3.99
N ILE A 49 2.80 -5.71 -4.53
CA ILE A 49 3.66 -6.63 -3.80
C ILE A 49 5.01 -5.93 -3.73
N ASP A 50 5.34 -5.37 -2.56
CA ASP A 50 6.72 -5.01 -2.28
C ASP A 50 7.55 -6.26 -2.50
N ARG A 51 8.43 -6.20 -3.50
CA ARG A 51 9.44 -7.23 -3.71
C ARG A 51 10.30 -7.15 -2.47
N GLY A 52 9.98 -7.99 -1.48
CA GLY A 52 10.66 -8.00 -0.19
C GLY A 52 12.14 -7.85 -0.41
N ILE A 53 12.79 -7.05 0.44
CA ILE A 53 14.24 -6.84 0.48
C ILE A 53 14.88 -8.14 0.03
N LYS A 54 15.67 -8.11 -1.04
CA LYS A 54 16.42 -9.28 -1.48
C LYS A 54 17.38 -9.63 -0.35
N HIS A 55 16.90 -10.37 0.63
CA HIS A 55 17.74 -11.10 1.54
C HIS A 55 18.55 -12.02 0.62
N SER A 56 19.86 -11.83 0.62
CA SER A 56 20.81 -12.64 -0.15
C SER A 56 20.92 -14.03 0.50
N ASP A 57 19.78 -14.66 0.73
CA ASP A 57 19.69 -15.94 1.39
C ASP A 57 20.18 -17.01 0.44
N ILE A 58 20.97 -17.93 0.98
CA ILE A 58 21.48 -19.09 0.27
C ILE A 58 20.44 -20.19 0.44
N GLU A 59 19.97 -20.71 -0.68
CA GLU A 59 19.01 -21.80 -0.72
C GLU A 59 19.67 -23.08 -1.22
N ILE A 60 19.54 -24.17 -0.45
CA ILE A 60 20.04 -25.50 -0.80
C ILE A 60 18.87 -26.48 -0.87
N MET A 61 18.77 -27.19 -2.00
CA MET A 61 17.78 -28.24 -2.22
C MET A 61 18.44 -29.61 -2.35
N TYR A 62 18.13 -30.53 -1.44
CA TYR A 62 18.59 -31.92 -1.50
C TYR A 62 17.67 -32.79 -2.35
N PRO A 63 18.16 -33.90 -2.95
CA PRO A 63 17.34 -34.85 -3.72
C PRO A 63 16.16 -35.44 -2.93
N ASN A 64 16.30 -35.52 -1.61
CA ASN A 64 15.26 -36.02 -0.70
C ASN A 64 14.15 -34.99 -0.43
N GLY A 65 14.20 -33.81 -1.06
CA GLY A 65 13.21 -32.73 -0.91
C GLY A 65 13.45 -31.82 0.30
N VAL A 66 14.52 -32.04 1.06
CA VAL A 66 14.91 -31.13 2.16
C VAL A 66 15.41 -29.81 1.57
N ARG A 67 14.87 -28.70 2.08
CA ARG A 67 15.21 -27.34 1.67
C ARG A 67 15.80 -26.59 2.86
N ILE A 68 17.01 -26.07 2.71
CA ILE A 68 17.68 -25.24 3.72
C ILE A 68 17.75 -23.82 3.18
N VAL A 69 17.27 -22.87 3.97
CA VAL A 69 17.38 -21.43 3.70
C VAL A 69 18.21 -20.83 4.83
N VAL A 70 19.33 -20.21 4.48
CA VAL A 70 20.23 -19.55 5.44
C VAL A 70 20.46 -18.14 4.94
N GLU A 71 20.68 -17.21 5.87
CA GLU A 71 21.26 -15.90 5.54
C GLU A 71 22.61 -16.09 4.81
N ASN A 72 23.17 -15.04 4.21
CA ASN A 72 24.38 -15.09 3.37
C ASN A 72 25.69 -15.41 4.12
N ASP A 73 25.69 -16.44 4.98
CA ASP A 73 26.82 -16.94 5.74
C ASP A 73 27.27 -18.30 5.17
N LEU A 74 28.16 -18.21 4.18
CA LEU A 74 28.80 -19.35 3.53
C LEU A 74 29.63 -20.22 4.51
N ALA A 75 30.12 -19.66 5.63
CA ALA A 75 30.90 -20.41 6.60
C ALA A 75 30.00 -21.35 7.42
N LEU A 76 28.84 -20.85 7.86
CA LEU A 76 27.82 -21.66 8.52
C LEU A 76 27.30 -22.78 7.59
N VAL A 77 27.00 -22.44 6.34
CA VAL A 77 26.56 -23.41 5.32
C VAL A 77 27.60 -24.52 5.13
N SER A 78 28.88 -24.17 5.01
CA SER A 78 29.98 -25.15 4.87
C SER A 78 30.10 -26.08 6.08
N GLN A 79 29.87 -25.59 7.30
CA GLN A 79 29.87 -26.44 8.51
C GLN A 79 28.68 -27.41 8.53
N LEU A 80 27.49 -26.97 8.14
CA LEU A 80 26.28 -27.79 8.14
C LEU A 80 26.32 -28.91 7.09
N ILE A 81 26.90 -28.65 5.92
CA ILE A 81 26.99 -29.64 4.83
C ILE A 81 28.05 -30.72 5.14
N ARG A 82 29.12 -30.38 5.86
CA ARG A 82 30.21 -31.33 6.20
C ARG A 82 29.86 -32.34 7.30
N LEU A 83 28.70 -32.20 7.94
CA LEU A 83 28.21 -33.08 9.00
C LEU A 83 27.46 -34.31 8.45
N TYR A 84 27.38 -34.47 7.13
CA TYR A 84 26.76 -35.60 6.43
C TYR A 84 27.75 -36.34 5.53
#